data_AF-A0A815VLJ6-F1
#
_entry.id   AF-A0A815VLJ6-F1
#
_cell.length_a   1.000
_cell.length_b   1.000
_cell.length_c   1.000
_cell.angle_alpha   90.00
_cell.angle_beta   90.00
_cell.angle_gamma   90.00
#
_symmetry.space_group_name_H-M   'P 1'
#
loop_
_entity.id
_entity.type
_entity.pdbx_description
1 polymer ?
#
loop_
_entity_poly.entity_id
_entity_poly.type
_entity_poly.pdbx_seq_one_letter_code
_entity_poly.pdbx_strand_id
1 'polypeptide(L)'
;MVGLPDESPTFCFDRDELSTVEFNVDAFVVKYKREVGLEKLRDDLDLFLRVLQSNMVDLINRDFADFLNLSTNLVGFDKSITTLKNPLTVMKMDIMKINEILCAQRKQIEEKLHEQEIIRKRRQVIQSIIDVQKSIQQLNELDDAINLSKIDISEMIERAIVQFSFISIQLDKCDQNEPTIESLKSVIENLRRVFEKRLTAAFMDAYREPNMSLLADSLKGLASISLQTVAEQTFANEIVKPYMEKVKNIFYF
;
A
#
# COMPACT_ATOMS: atom_id res chain seq x y z
N MET A 1 47.67 -40.44 31.14
CA MET A 1 48.11 -41.43 32.16
C MET A 1 47.29 -42.67 31.92
N VAL A 2 47.80 -43.73 31.33
CA VAL A 2 48.91 -44.59 31.80
C VAL A 2 49.77 -44.96 30.59
N GLY A 3 51.09 -44.75 30.68
CA GLY A 3 52.04 -45.15 29.64
C GLY A 3 52.22 -46.66 29.64
N LEU A 4 52.01 -47.28 28.47
CA LEU A 4 52.46 -48.64 28.21
C LEU A 4 53.99 -48.63 28.11
N PRO A 5 54.71 -49.61 28.70
CA PRO A 5 56.16 -49.69 28.55
C PRO A 5 56.45 -50.08 27.10
N ASP A 6 56.99 -49.14 26.34
CA ASP A 6 57.42 -49.32 24.96
C ASP A 6 58.76 -50.08 24.95
N GLU A 7 58.78 -51.30 25.52
CA GLU A 7 59.86 -52.26 25.32
C GLU A 7 59.70 -52.85 23.91
N SER A 8 60.01 -52.01 22.92
CA SER A 8 60.31 -52.50 21.59
C SER A 8 61.44 -53.53 21.72
N PRO A 9 61.28 -54.76 21.19
CA PRO A 9 62.30 -55.78 21.33
C PRO A 9 63.60 -55.22 20.75
N THR A 10 64.62 -55.12 21.60
CA THR A 10 65.97 -54.69 21.22
C THR A 10 66.55 -55.78 20.35
N PHE A 11 66.38 -55.65 19.04
CA PHE A 11 66.98 -56.56 18.08
C PHE A 11 68.48 -56.36 18.05
N CYS A 12 69.21 -57.43 17.75
CA CYS A 12 70.65 -57.36 17.52
C CYS A 12 71.07 -56.61 16.24
N PHE A 13 70.11 -56.10 15.46
CA PHE A 13 70.34 -55.37 14.20
C PHE A 13 69.47 -54.11 14.12
N ASP A 14 69.89 -53.17 13.29
CA ASP A 14 69.09 -52.00 12.93
C ASP A 14 67.99 -52.37 11.91
N ARG A 15 66.74 -52.04 12.24
CA ARG A 15 65.56 -52.36 11.41
C ARG A 15 65.57 -51.57 10.10
N ASP A 16 66.15 -50.38 10.10
CA ASP A 16 66.16 -49.49 8.94
C ASP A 16 67.13 -50.00 7.86
N GLU A 17 68.17 -50.76 8.24
CA GLU A 17 69.13 -51.39 7.33
C GLU A 17 68.46 -52.44 6.43
N LEU A 18 67.43 -53.14 6.93
CA LEU A 18 66.60 -54.10 6.18
C LEU A 18 65.65 -53.43 5.17
N SER A 19 65.39 -52.13 5.32
CA SER A 19 64.47 -51.36 4.47
C SER A 19 65.19 -50.60 3.35
N THR A 20 66.51 -50.76 3.23
CA THR A 20 67.33 -50.10 2.21
C THR A 20 67.17 -50.76 0.83
N VAL A 21 67.20 -49.94 -0.23
CA VAL A 21 67.00 -50.40 -1.62
C VAL A 21 68.16 -51.27 -2.12
N GLU A 22 69.37 -51.07 -1.59
CA GLU A 22 70.59 -51.84 -1.90
C GLU A 22 70.92 -52.88 -0.82
N PHE A 23 69.91 -53.49 -0.21
CA PHE A 23 70.12 -54.46 0.85
C PHE A 23 70.91 -55.68 0.36
N ASN A 24 72.06 -55.93 0.98
CA ASN A 24 72.90 -57.09 0.71
C ASN A 24 72.94 -58.01 1.92
N VAL A 25 72.35 -59.20 1.77
CA VAL A 25 72.25 -60.24 2.81
C VAL A 25 73.62 -60.68 3.32
N ASP A 26 74.57 -60.89 2.42
CA ASP A 26 75.91 -61.37 2.77
C ASP A 26 76.66 -60.32 3.60
N ALA A 27 76.58 -59.05 3.21
CA ALA A 27 77.19 -57.95 3.95
C ALA A 27 76.55 -57.77 5.34
N PHE A 28 75.22 -57.88 5.42
CA PHE A 28 74.45 -57.77 6.67
C PHE A 28 74.79 -58.90 7.65
N VAL A 29 74.78 -60.16 7.20
CA VAL A 29 75.10 -61.31 8.06
C VAL A 29 76.56 -61.26 8.51
N VAL A 30 77.49 -60.87 7.64
CA VAL A 30 78.92 -60.73 8.01
C VAL A 30 79.13 -59.63 9.05
N LYS A 31 78.39 -58.52 8.98
CA LYS A 31 78.42 -57.41 9.95
C LYS A 31 78.00 -57.87 11.35
N TYR A 32 76.82 -58.49 11.47
CA TYR A 32 76.26 -58.84 12.78
C TYR A 32 76.75 -60.19 13.33
N LYS A 33 77.23 -61.12 12.50
CA LYS A 33 77.87 -62.38 12.94
C LYS A 33 79.15 -62.16 13.77
N ARG A 34 79.82 -61.00 13.58
CA ARG A 34 81.03 -60.64 14.35
C ARG A 34 80.71 -60.16 15.76
N GLU A 35 79.49 -59.67 15.99
CA GLU A 35 79.06 -59.07 17.27
C GLU A 35 78.10 -59.98 18.04
N VAL A 36 77.33 -60.84 17.36
CA VAL A 36 76.30 -61.71 17.94
C VAL A 36 76.30 -63.08 17.26
N GLY A 37 75.97 -64.14 18.00
CA GLY A 37 75.84 -65.50 17.44
C GLY A 37 74.72 -65.60 16.40
N LEU A 38 74.95 -66.36 15.32
CA LEU A 38 74.02 -66.56 14.20
C LEU A 38 72.61 -67.00 14.61
N GLU A 39 72.49 -67.79 15.69
CA GLU A 39 71.19 -68.25 16.18
C GLU A 39 70.35 -67.11 16.75
N LYS A 40 70.97 -66.19 17.50
CA LYS A 40 70.28 -65.02 18.04
C LYS A 40 69.86 -64.06 16.92
N LEU A 41 70.68 -63.91 15.87
CA LEU A 41 70.29 -63.13 14.68
C LEU A 41 69.08 -63.74 13.96
N ARG A 42 69.05 -65.07 13.80
CA ARG A 42 67.89 -65.78 13.23
C ARG A 42 66.64 -65.56 14.08
N ASP A 43 66.73 -65.78 15.39
CA ASP A 43 65.59 -65.70 16.29
C ASP A 43 65.02 -64.27 16.36
N ASP A 44 65.89 -63.24 16.33
CA ASP A 44 65.48 -61.83 16.27
C ASP A 44 64.84 -61.47 14.91
N LEU A 45 65.32 -62.03 13.79
CA LEU A 45 64.70 -61.85 12.47
C LEU A 45 63.32 -62.53 12.39
N ASP A 46 63.17 -63.73 12.96
CA ASP A 46 61.88 -64.44 13.04
C ASP A 46 60.89 -63.71 13.95
N LEU A 47 61.38 -63.08 15.02
CA LEU A 47 60.57 -62.21 15.88
C LEU A 47 60.15 -60.94 15.13
N PHE A 48 61.06 -60.31 14.39
CA PHE A 48 60.76 -59.13 13.58
C PHE A 48 59.73 -59.41 12.48
N LEU A 49 59.85 -60.55 11.78
CA LEU A 49 58.89 -60.97 10.77
C LEU A 49 57.49 -61.16 11.36
N ARG A 50 57.39 -61.80 12.54
CA ARG A 50 56.12 -62.00 13.24
C ARG A 50 55.49 -60.66 13.68
N VAL A 51 56.30 -59.74 14.19
CA VAL A 51 55.86 -58.38 14.53
C VAL A 51 55.36 -57.64 13.29
N LEU A 52 56.08 -57.73 12.17
CA LEU A 52 55.69 -57.08 10.91
C LEU A 52 54.37 -57.65 10.38
N GLN A 53 54.20 -58.98 10.41
CA GLN A 53 52.96 -59.64 10.01
C GLN A 53 51.77 -59.23 10.89
N SER A 54 51.97 -59.17 12.21
CA SER A 54 50.93 -58.68 13.14
C SER A 54 50.56 -57.23 12.84
N ASN A 55 51.55 -56.35 12.71
CA ASN A 55 51.33 -54.93 12.42
C ASN A 55 50.62 -54.71 11.08
N MET A 56 50.91 -55.54 10.06
CA MET A 56 50.22 -55.46 8.78
C MET A 56 48.74 -55.85 8.91
N VAL A 57 48.44 -56.92 9.65
CA VAL A 57 47.05 -57.33 9.94
C VAL A 57 46.32 -56.26 10.74
N ASP A 58 46.98 -55.67 11.73
CA ASP A 58 46.42 -54.59 12.55
C ASP A 58 46.16 -53.32 11.73
N LEU A 59 47.05 -52.99 10.79
CA LEU A 59 46.87 -51.87 9.86
C LEU A 59 45.67 -52.09 8.94
N ILE A 60 45.56 -53.27 8.33
CA ILE A 60 44.43 -53.63 7.45
C ILE A 60 43.11 -53.58 8.23
N ASN A 61 43.09 -54.13 9.44
CA ASN A 61 41.90 -54.15 10.28
C ASN A 61 41.47 -52.73 10.69
N ARG A 62 42.44 -51.86 11.02
CA ARG A 62 42.18 -50.45 11.33
C ARG A 62 41.60 -49.72 10.11
N ASP A 63 42.25 -49.84 8.97
CA ASP A 63 41.83 -49.15 7.74
C ASP A 63 40.45 -49.66 7.27
N PHE A 64 40.15 -50.95 7.48
CA PHE A 64 38.83 -51.53 7.22
C PHE A 64 37.75 -50.97 8.17
N ALA A 65 38.05 -50.84 9.46
CA ALA A 65 37.14 -50.24 10.43
C ALA A 65 36.86 -48.77 10.11
N ASP A 66 37.89 -48.02 9.73
CA ASP A 66 37.76 -46.62 9.33
C ASP A 66 36.90 -46.47 8.06
N PHE A 67 37.11 -47.33 7.05
CA PHE A 67 36.27 -47.35 5.85
C PHE A 67 34.81 -47.71 6.14
N LEU A 68 34.55 -48.71 6.99
CA LEU A 68 33.20 -49.08 7.40
C LEU A 68 32.50 -47.94 8.16
N ASN A 69 33.22 -47.28 9.06
CA ASN A 69 32.69 -46.12 9.78
C ASN A 69 32.36 -44.97 8.83
N LEU A 70 33.27 -44.65 7.90
CA LEU A 70 33.06 -43.57 6.94
C LEU A 70 31.87 -43.85 6.02
N SER A 71 31.75 -45.07 5.48
CA SER A 71 30.65 -45.48 4.61
C SER A 71 29.30 -45.49 5.34
N THR A 72 29.27 -45.98 6.58
CA THR A 72 28.05 -45.95 7.41
C THR A 72 27.63 -44.51 7.73
N ASN A 73 28.57 -43.64 8.05
CA ASN A 73 28.32 -42.23 8.31
C ASN A 73 27.83 -41.48 7.08
N LEU A 74 28.38 -41.77 5.89
CA LEU A 74 27.96 -41.15 4.64
C LEU A 74 26.49 -41.49 4.32
N VAL A 75 26.10 -42.76 4.48
CA VAL A 75 24.71 -43.19 4.32
C VAL A 75 23.79 -42.54 5.39
N GLY A 76 24.29 -42.37 6.61
CA GLY A 76 23.60 -41.62 7.66
C GLY A 76 23.41 -40.14 7.32
N PHE A 77 24.38 -39.54 6.63
CA PHE A 77 24.33 -38.15 6.18
C PHE A 77 23.28 -37.97 5.07
N ASP A 78 23.19 -38.88 4.10
CA ASP A 78 22.13 -38.85 3.07
C ASP A 78 20.72 -38.92 3.68
N LYS A 79 20.54 -39.77 4.70
CA LYS A 79 19.28 -39.82 5.47
C LYS A 79 18.99 -38.49 6.18
N SER A 80 20.01 -37.84 6.73
CA SER A 80 19.87 -36.54 7.40
C SER A 80 19.51 -35.43 6.40
N ILE A 81 20.16 -35.41 5.23
CA ILE A 81 19.84 -34.48 4.13
C ILE A 81 18.39 -34.65 3.70
N THR A 82 17.95 -35.88 3.44
CA THR A 82 16.58 -36.14 3.00
C THR A 82 15.54 -35.78 4.07
N THR A 83 15.85 -36.05 5.34
CA THR A 83 15.02 -35.66 6.50
C THR A 83 14.87 -34.14 6.62
N LEU A 84 15.89 -33.35 6.22
CA LEU A 84 15.82 -31.88 6.21
C LEU A 84 15.19 -31.33 4.93
N LYS A 85 15.51 -31.91 3.77
CA LYS A 85 15.06 -31.42 2.45
C LYS A 85 13.55 -31.53 2.29
N ASN A 86 12.95 -32.62 2.76
CA ASN A 86 11.51 -32.86 2.64
C ASN A 86 10.67 -31.79 3.37
N PRO A 87 10.84 -31.52 4.67
CA PRO A 87 10.09 -30.50 5.38
C PRO A 87 10.37 -29.09 4.83
N LEU A 88 11.60 -28.79 4.38
CA LEU A 88 11.89 -27.52 3.72
C LEU A 88 11.12 -27.34 2.41
N THR A 89 10.97 -28.42 1.64
CA THR A 89 10.20 -28.41 0.39
C THR A 89 8.71 -28.20 0.67
N VAL A 90 8.17 -28.89 1.67
CA VAL A 90 6.78 -28.71 2.12
C VAL A 90 6.55 -27.28 2.62
N MET A 91 7.42 -26.77 3.48
CA MET A 91 7.33 -25.40 3.99
C MET A 91 7.37 -24.37 2.86
N LYS A 92 8.23 -24.56 1.86
CA LYS A 92 8.26 -23.71 0.66
C LYS A 92 6.92 -23.76 -0.09
N MET A 93 6.35 -24.94 -0.29
CA MET A 93 5.05 -25.09 -0.94
C MET A 93 3.93 -24.40 -0.15
N ASP A 94 3.93 -24.51 1.18
CA ASP A 94 2.93 -23.89 2.02
C ASP A 94 3.04 -22.36 2.02
N ILE A 95 4.27 -21.82 2.05
CA ILE A 95 4.50 -20.38 1.88
C ILE A 95 3.97 -19.90 0.52
N MET A 96 4.18 -20.67 -0.56
CA MET A 96 3.65 -20.32 -1.88
C MET A 96 2.12 -20.30 -1.89
N LYS A 97 1.46 -21.31 -1.32
CA LYS A 97 -0.01 -21.34 -1.19
C LYS A 97 -0.54 -20.16 -0.38
N ILE A 98 0.10 -19.84 0.74
CA ILE A 98 -0.28 -18.69 1.57
C ILE A 98 -0.15 -17.40 0.76
N ASN A 99 0.96 -17.21 0.03
CA ASN A 99 1.14 -16.04 -0.82
C ASN A 99 0.09 -15.94 -1.93
N GLU A 100 -0.31 -17.05 -2.54
CA GLU A 100 -1.39 -17.08 -3.54
C GLU A 100 -2.73 -16.65 -2.92
N ILE A 101 -3.08 -17.21 -1.75
CA ILE A 101 -4.30 -16.85 -1.03
C ILE A 101 -4.28 -15.36 -0.64
N LEU A 102 -3.16 -14.87 -0.10
CA LEU A 102 -3.01 -13.47 0.28
C LEU A 102 -3.12 -12.54 -0.93
N CYS A 103 -2.51 -12.90 -2.06
CA CYS A 103 -2.64 -12.12 -3.30
C CYS A 103 -4.10 -12.07 -3.78
N ALA A 104 -4.80 -13.21 -3.75
CA ALA A 104 -6.21 -13.27 -4.14
C ALA A 104 -7.10 -12.44 -3.21
N GLN A 105 -6.90 -12.56 -1.90
CA GLN A 105 -7.63 -11.78 -0.89
C GLN A 105 -7.36 -10.29 -1.02
N ARG A 106 -6.09 -9.89 -1.21
CA ARG A 106 -5.73 -8.49 -1.44
C ARG A 106 -6.49 -7.92 -2.65
N LYS A 107 -6.51 -8.66 -3.77
CA LYS A 107 -7.23 -8.25 -4.97
C LYS A 107 -8.73 -8.08 -4.71
N GLN A 108 -9.35 -9.01 -4.00
CA GLN A 108 -10.78 -8.90 -3.62
C GLN A 108 -11.04 -7.67 -2.74
N ILE A 109 -10.16 -7.37 -1.78
CA ILE A 109 -10.26 -6.19 -0.93
C ILE A 109 -10.13 -4.91 -1.77
N GLU A 110 -9.15 -4.85 -2.67
CA GLU A 110 -8.95 -3.71 -3.57
C GLU A 110 -10.17 -3.47 -4.46
N GLU A 111 -10.75 -4.52 -5.04
CA GLU A 111 -11.98 -4.46 -5.83
C GLU A 111 -13.16 -3.93 -4.98
N LYS A 112 -13.34 -4.45 -3.76
CA LYS A 112 -14.41 -4.01 -2.85
C LYS A 112 -14.24 -2.56 -2.39
N LEU A 113 -13.02 -2.12 -2.12
CA LEU A 113 -12.72 -0.73 -1.78
C LEU A 113 -13.01 0.20 -2.97
N HIS A 114 -12.69 -0.24 -4.19
CA HIS A 114 -13.01 0.52 -5.39
C HIS A 114 -14.53 0.64 -5.61
N GLU A 115 -15.27 -0.46 -5.46
CA GLU A 115 -16.74 -0.44 -5.50
C GLU A 115 -17.31 0.52 -4.43
N GLN A 116 -16.78 0.47 -3.21
CA GLN A 116 -17.21 1.33 -2.11
C GLN A 116 -16.97 2.80 -2.42
N GLU A 117 -15.83 3.16 -3.01
CA GLU A 117 -15.52 4.53 -3.39
C GLU A 117 -16.48 5.06 -4.48
N ILE A 118 -16.80 4.25 -5.48
CA ILE A 118 -17.80 4.59 -6.51
C ILE A 118 -19.17 4.84 -5.85
N ILE A 119 -19.60 3.95 -4.96
CA ILE A 119 -20.88 4.09 -4.24
C ILE A 119 -20.88 5.37 -3.40
N ARG A 120 -19.76 5.68 -2.74
CA ARG A 120 -19.62 6.87 -1.89
C ARG A 120 -19.76 8.16 -2.69
N LYS A 121 -19.13 8.24 -3.85
CA LYS A 121 -19.26 9.37 -4.80
C LYS A 121 -20.70 9.52 -5.28
N ARG A 122 -21.33 8.43 -5.73
CA ARG A 122 -22.74 8.46 -6.16
C ARG A 122 -23.68 8.91 -5.04
N ARG A 123 -23.47 8.41 -3.82
CA ARG A 123 -24.25 8.82 -2.65
C ARG A 123 -24.08 10.31 -2.34
N GLN A 124 -22.88 10.85 -2.49
CA GLN A 124 -22.62 12.28 -2.30
C GLN A 124 -23.39 13.13 -3.32
N VAL A 125 -23.40 12.74 -4.60
CA VAL A 125 -24.19 13.44 -5.64
C VAL A 125 -25.69 13.39 -5.32
N ILE A 126 -26.21 12.21 -4.95
CA ILE A 126 -27.62 12.06 -4.55
C ILE A 126 -27.94 12.97 -3.35
N GLN A 127 -27.06 13.04 -2.36
CA GLN A 127 -27.25 13.92 -1.21
C GLN A 127 -27.28 15.40 -1.62
N SER A 128 -26.36 15.83 -2.50
CA SER A 128 -26.38 17.19 -3.05
C SER A 128 -27.70 17.49 -3.77
N ILE A 129 -28.23 16.55 -4.56
CA ILE A 129 -29.52 16.70 -5.24
C ILE A 129 -30.68 16.84 -4.23
N ILE A 130 -30.71 16.00 -3.19
CA ILE A 130 -31.71 16.08 -2.12
C ILE A 130 -31.65 17.45 -1.42
N ASP A 131 -30.44 17.93 -1.14
CA ASP A 131 -30.25 19.21 -0.47
C ASP A 131 -30.70 20.39 -1.37
N VAL A 132 -30.45 20.32 -2.68
CA VAL A 132 -30.99 21.27 -3.67
C VAL A 132 -32.53 21.24 -3.66
N GLN A 133 -33.15 20.06 -3.69
CA GLN A 133 -34.61 19.94 -3.66
C GLN A 133 -35.22 20.53 -2.38
N LYS A 134 -34.60 20.29 -1.21
CA LYS A 134 -35.03 20.93 0.04
C LYS A 134 -34.91 22.45 -0.01
N SER A 135 -33.83 22.96 -0.59
CA SER A 135 -33.61 24.40 -0.73
C SER A 135 -34.64 25.03 -1.68
N ILE A 136 -35.00 24.33 -2.76
CA ILE A 136 -36.10 24.70 -3.66
C ILE A 136 -37.44 24.75 -2.90
N GLN A 137 -37.72 23.75 -2.06
CA GLN A 137 -38.94 23.75 -1.23
C GLN A 137 -38.95 24.94 -0.26
N GLN A 138 -37.83 25.24 0.39
CA GLN A 138 -37.70 26.40 1.28
C GLN A 138 -37.90 27.73 0.54
N LEU A 139 -37.42 27.85 -0.71
CA LEU A 139 -37.67 29.01 -1.55
C LEU A 139 -39.15 29.16 -1.93
N ASN A 140 -39.86 28.06 -2.20
CA ASN A 140 -41.30 28.08 -2.46
C ASN A 140 -42.10 28.48 -1.20
N GLU A 141 -41.75 27.91 -0.04
CA GLU A 141 -42.38 28.29 1.24
C GLU A 141 -42.13 29.76 1.58
N LEU A 142 -40.94 30.28 1.23
CA LEU A 142 -40.63 31.70 1.33
C LEU A 142 -41.50 32.52 0.37
N ASP A 143 -41.68 32.06 -0.87
CA ASP A 143 -42.57 32.70 -1.86
C ASP A 143 -44.01 32.85 -1.32
N ASP A 144 -44.55 31.77 -0.77
CA ASP A 144 -45.88 31.73 -0.15
C ASP A 144 -45.98 32.64 1.09
N ALA A 145 -44.94 32.69 1.91
CA ALA A 145 -44.92 33.52 3.11
C ALA A 145 -44.94 35.03 2.79
N ILE A 146 -44.28 35.45 1.71
CA ILE A 146 -44.34 36.83 1.21
C ILE A 146 -45.75 37.14 0.71
N ASN A 147 -46.37 36.22 -0.05
CA ASN A 147 -47.73 36.40 -0.56
C ASN A 147 -48.74 36.57 0.59
N LEU A 148 -48.50 35.92 1.72
CA LEU A 148 -49.31 36.04 2.94
C LEU A 148 -48.90 37.21 3.85
N SER A 149 -47.94 38.05 3.43
CA SER A 149 -47.41 39.19 4.20
C SER A 149 -46.88 38.81 5.60
N LYS A 150 -46.37 37.58 5.75
CA LYS A 150 -45.91 37.04 7.04
C LYS A 150 -44.46 37.41 7.37
N ILE A 151 -43.68 37.82 6.37
CA ILE A 151 -42.24 38.07 6.46
C ILE A 151 -41.95 39.42 5.81
N ASP A 152 -41.00 40.16 6.38
CA ASP A 152 -40.55 41.43 5.81
C ASP A 152 -39.70 41.19 4.55
N ILE A 153 -39.74 42.14 3.62
CA ILE A 153 -39.04 42.06 2.34
C ILE A 153 -37.53 41.97 2.56
N SER A 154 -36.98 42.67 3.56
CA SER A 154 -35.56 42.58 3.91
C SER A 154 -35.14 41.17 4.33
N GLU A 155 -35.95 40.52 5.17
CA GLU A 155 -35.70 39.16 5.65
C GLU A 155 -35.85 38.12 4.53
N MET A 156 -36.79 38.35 3.60
CA MET A 156 -36.92 37.54 2.39
C MET A 156 -35.64 37.60 1.55
N ILE A 157 -35.11 38.80 1.31
CA ILE A 157 -33.95 39.00 0.44
C ILE A 157 -32.74 38.21 0.96
N GLU A 158 -32.41 38.38 2.24
CA GLU A 158 -31.27 37.69 2.85
C GLU A 158 -31.41 36.17 2.76
N ARG A 159 -32.60 35.64 3.10
CA ARG A 159 -32.88 34.20 3.03
C ARG A 159 -32.79 33.69 1.60
N ALA A 160 -33.32 34.41 0.62
CA ALA A 160 -33.25 34.03 -0.79
C ALA A 160 -31.79 33.99 -1.29
N ILE A 161 -30.97 35.00 -0.97
CA ILE A 161 -29.55 35.03 -1.34
C ILE A 161 -28.81 33.80 -0.80
N VAL A 162 -29.03 33.46 0.48
CA VAL A 162 -28.38 32.30 1.12
C VAL A 162 -28.77 31.01 0.41
N GLN A 163 -30.06 30.82 0.11
CA GLN A 163 -30.56 29.61 -0.54
C GLN A 163 -30.06 29.47 -1.97
N PHE A 164 -30.10 30.54 -2.78
CA PHE A 164 -29.58 30.51 -4.15
C PHE A 164 -28.06 30.27 -4.17
N SER A 165 -27.31 30.88 -3.24
CA SER A 165 -25.86 30.63 -3.10
C SER A 165 -25.57 29.18 -2.73
N PHE A 166 -26.34 28.61 -1.79
CA PHE A 166 -26.21 27.21 -1.40
C PHE A 166 -26.53 26.26 -2.57
N ILE A 167 -27.61 26.52 -3.31
CA ILE A 167 -27.99 25.75 -4.50
C ILE A 167 -26.86 25.77 -5.53
N SER A 168 -26.25 26.93 -5.80
CA SER A 168 -25.11 27.03 -6.73
C SER A 168 -23.97 26.12 -6.30
N ILE A 169 -23.56 26.17 -5.03
CA ILE A 169 -22.46 25.36 -4.50
C ILE A 169 -22.78 23.85 -4.58
N GLN A 170 -24.03 23.44 -4.35
CA GLN A 170 -24.41 22.03 -4.42
C GLN A 170 -24.51 21.54 -5.86
N LEU A 171 -24.98 22.38 -6.79
CA LEU A 171 -25.03 22.04 -8.21
C LEU A 171 -23.63 21.88 -8.82
N ASP A 172 -22.64 22.65 -8.36
CA ASP A 172 -21.25 22.51 -8.81
C ASP A 172 -20.63 21.15 -8.46
N LYS A 173 -21.13 20.49 -7.41
CA LYS A 173 -20.69 19.14 -7.01
C LYS A 173 -21.32 18.02 -7.84
N CYS A 174 -22.30 18.35 -8.67
CA CYS A 174 -23.03 17.38 -9.47
C CYS A 174 -22.54 17.36 -10.92
N ASP A 175 -22.64 16.21 -11.58
CA ASP A 175 -22.26 16.06 -12.98
C ASP A 175 -23.26 16.78 -13.89
N GLN A 176 -22.80 17.82 -14.57
CA GLN A 176 -23.68 18.72 -15.35
C GLN A 176 -24.40 18.06 -16.53
N ASN A 177 -24.04 16.81 -16.87
CA ASN A 177 -24.55 16.05 -18.00
C ASN A 177 -25.73 15.13 -17.64
N GLU A 178 -26.17 15.09 -16.38
CA GLU A 178 -27.31 14.26 -15.98
C GLU A 178 -28.63 14.95 -16.33
N PRO A 179 -29.59 14.26 -17.00
CA PRO A 179 -30.86 14.88 -17.40
C PRO A 179 -31.73 15.32 -16.21
N THR A 180 -31.58 14.68 -15.06
CA THR A 180 -32.22 15.07 -13.79
C THR A 180 -31.79 16.47 -13.36
N ILE A 181 -30.49 16.79 -13.48
CA ILE A 181 -29.93 18.09 -13.12
C ILE A 181 -30.39 19.16 -14.10
N GLU A 182 -30.53 18.83 -15.38
CA GLU A 182 -31.06 19.77 -16.39
C GLU A 182 -32.50 20.18 -16.06
N SER A 183 -33.36 19.23 -15.68
CA SER A 183 -34.71 19.55 -15.21
C SER A 183 -34.71 20.41 -13.95
N LEU A 184 -33.85 20.12 -12.96
CA LEU A 184 -33.72 20.93 -11.74
C LEU A 184 -33.24 22.35 -12.03
N LYS A 185 -32.27 22.52 -12.93
CA LYS A 185 -31.80 23.84 -13.38
C LYS A 185 -32.93 24.68 -13.95
N SER A 186 -33.80 24.07 -14.77
CA SER A 186 -34.95 24.78 -15.33
C SER A 186 -35.91 25.29 -14.24
N VAL A 187 -36.13 24.49 -13.19
CA VAL A 187 -36.97 24.87 -12.04
C VAL A 187 -36.33 26.01 -11.25
N ILE A 188 -35.02 25.91 -10.99
CA ILE A 188 -34.26 26.94 -10.26
C ILE A 188 -34.26 28.26 -11.03
N GLU A 189 -34.11 28.22 -12.36
CA GLU A 189 -34.15 29.41 -13.21
C GLU A 189 -35.55 30.05 -13.22
N ASN A 190 -36.61 29.24 -13.20
CA ASN A 190 -37.97 29.76 -13.04
C ASN A 190 -38.17 30.47 -11.70
N LEU A 191 -37.69 29.88 -10.60
CA LEU A 191 -37.74 30.51 -9.28
C LEU A 191 -36.91 31.78 -9.21
N ARG A 192 -35.72 31.75 -9.79
CA ARG A 192 -34.85 32.92 -9.91
C ARG A 192 -35.59 34.08 -10.57
N ARG A 193 -36.28 33.83 -11.70
CA ARG A 193 -37.10 34.85 -12.39
C ARG A 193 -38.28 35.37 -11.54
N VAL A 194 -38.89 34.53 -10.71
CA VAL A 194 -39.95 34.97 -9.78
C VAL A 194 -39.38 35.92 -8.74
N PHE A 195 -38.28 35.55 -8.08
CA PHE A 195 -37.63 36.40 -7.09
C PHE A 195 -37.04 37.68 -7.71
N GLU A 196 -36.49 37.64 -8.93
CA GLU A 196 -36.05 38.82 -9.67
C GLU A 196 -37.17 39.84 -9.87
N LYS A 197 -38.36 39.39 -10.28
CA LYS A 197 -39.53 40.26 -10.44
C LYS A 197 -39.96 40.89 -9.12
N ARG A 198 -39.96 40.11 -8.03
CA ARG A 198 -40.31 40.62 -6.68
C ARG A 198 -39.29 41.62 -6.16
N LEU A 199 -38.00 41.34 -6.33
CA LEU A 199 -36.91 42.25 -5.94
C LEU A 199 -36.98 43.57 -6.70
N THR A 200 -37.30 43.51 -7.99
CA THR A 200 -37.48 44.71 -8.82
C THR A 200 -38.70 45.53 -8.35
N ALA A 201 -39.81 44.86 -8.02
CA ALA A 201 -40.97 45.54 -7.44
C ALA A 201 -40.65 46.19 -6.08
N ALA A 202 -39.97 45.45 -5.18
CA ALA A 202 -39.53 45.96 -3.88
C ALA A 202 -38.57 47.15 -4.01
N PHE A 203 -37.67 47.11 -4.98
CA PHE A 203 -36.78 48.22 -5.30
C PHE A 203 -37.56 49.46 -5.75
N MET A 204 -38.56 49.29 -6.60
CA MET A 204 -39.41 50.39 -7.08
C MET A 204 -40.28 50.98 -5.98
N ASP A 205 -40.78 50.17 -5.07
CA ASP A 205 -41.55 50.65 -3.91
C ASP A 205 -40.64 51.39 -2.92
N ALA A 206 -39.45 50.88 -2.63
CA ALA A 206 -38.42 51.54 -1.80
C ALA A 206 -37.81 52.80 -2.44
N TYR A 207 -37.99 52.98 -3.75
CA TYR A 207 -37.62 54.21 -4.45
C TYR A 207 -38.75 55.26 -4.41
N ARG A 208 -40.02 54.82 -4.42
CA ARG A 208 -41.20 55.69 -4.30
C ARG A 208 -41.39 56.22 -2.88
N GLU A 209 -41.20 55.35 -1.89
CA GLU A 209 -41.11 55.73 -0.47
C GLU A 209 -39.64 55.67 -0.06
N PRO A 210 -38.97 56.78 0.27
CA PRO A 210 -37.52 56.82 0.41
C PRO A 210 -37.04 56.00 1.63
N ASN A 211 -36.86 54.70 1.42
CA ASN A 211 -36.33 53.76 2.41
C ASN A 211 -34.96 53.25 1.94
N MET A 212 -33.91 53.90 2.47
CA MET A 212 -32.54 53.69 2.02
C MET A 212 -31.98 52.30 2.37
N SER A 213 -32.51 51.64 3.42
CA SER A 213 -32.09 50.28 3.77
C SER A 213 -32.69 49.25 2.82
N LEU A 214 -34.00 49.31 2.57
CA LEU A 214 -34.66 48.41 1.63
C LEU A 214 -34.14 48.56 0.20
N LEU A 215 -33.78 49.78 -0.20
CA LEU A 215 -33.17 50.03 -1.51
C LEU A 215 -31.77 49.39 -1.62
N ALA A 216 -30.94 49.52 -0.57
CA ALA A 216 -29.63 48.89 -0.53
C ALA A 216 -29.72 47.36 -0.49
N ASP A 217 -30.64 46.81 0.29
CA ASP A 217 -30.80 45.37 0.44
C ASP A 217 -31.43 44.73 -0.81
N SER A 218 -32.37 45.41 -1.47
CA SER A 218 -32.93 44.96 -2.77
C SER A 218 -31.86 44.96 -3.87
N LEU A 219 -30.97 45.96 -3.90
CA LEU A 219 -29.83 46.00 -4.83
C LEU A 219 -28.81 44.89 -4.54
N LYS A 220 -28.51 44.61 -3.27
CA LYS A 220 -27.66 43.46 -2.90
C LYS A 220 -28.30 42.14 -3.34
N GLY A 221 -29.60 41.98 -3.10
CA GLY A 221 -30.39 40.83 -3.55
C GLY A 221 -30.33 40.63 -5.06
N LEU A 222 -30.57 41.68 -5.84
CA LEU A 222 -30.44 41.64 -7.30
C LEU A 222 -29.00 41.30 -7.71
N ALA A 223 -27.99 41.97 -7.16
CA ALA A 223 -26.59 41.71 -7.52
C ALA A 223 -26.14 40.27 -7.21
N SER A 224 -26.59 39.69 -6.09
CA SER A 224 -26.22 38.34 -5.66
C SER A 224 -27.03 37.24 -6.34
N ILE A 225 -28.33 37.45 -6.60
CA ILE A 225 -29.21 36.43 -7.17
C ILE A 225 -29.10 36.39 -8.70
N SER A 226 -29.02 37.52 -9.41
CA SER A 226 -29.17 37.56 -10.88
C SER A 226 -27.88 37.77 -11.68
N LEU A 227 -26.72 37.90 -11.01
CA LEU A 227 -25.48 38.47 -11.58
C LEU A 227 -25.67 39.92 -12.05
N GLN A 228 -24.61 40.71 -11.88
CA GLN A 228 -24.54 42.19 -12.00
C GLN A 228 -25.30 42.82 -13.18
N THR A 229 -25.41 42.13 -14.31
CA THR A 229 -26.02 42.66 -15.54
C THR A 229 -27.50 42.98 -15.41
N VAL A 230 -28.28 42.17 -14.66
CA VAL A 230 -29.71 42.45 -14.47
C VAL A 230 -29.89 43.61 -13.50
N ALA A 231 -29.11 43.67 -12.42
CA ALA A 231 -29.11 44.80 -11.49
C ALA A 231 -28.77 46.13 -12.18
N GLU A 232 -27.76 46.12 -13.06
CA GLU A 232 -27.37 47.28 -13.87
C GLU A 232 -28.43 47.67 -14.90
N GLN A 233 -29.07 46.71 -15.57
CA GLN A 233 -30.13 46.97 -16.54
C GLN A 233 -31.39 47.52 -15.88
N THR A 234 -31.78 46.99 -14.73
CA THR A 234 -32.92 47.49 -13.95
C THR A 234 -32.65 48.91 -13.46
N PHE A 235 -31.45 49.18 -12.92
CA PHE A 235 -31.05 50.53 -12.52
C PHE A 235 -31.01 51.52 -13.70
N ALA A 236 -30.44 51.12 -14.85
CA ALA A 236 -30.36 51.95 -16.03
C ALA A 236 -31.75 52.25 -16.65
N ASN A 237 -32.67 51.28 -16.64
CA ASN A 237 -33.99 51.45 -17.21
C ASN A 237 -34.97 52.17 -16.28
N GLU A 238 -34.87 51.97 -14.96
CA GLU A 238 -35.87 52.49 -14.01
C GLU A 238 -35.44 53.79 -13.34
N ILE A 239 -34.15 54.06 -13.18
CA ILE A 239 -33.64 55.31 -12.58
C ILE A 239 -33.08 56.24 -13.65
N VAL A 240 -32.17 55.75 -14.49
CA VAL A 240 -31.40 56.61 -15.42
C VAL A 240 -32.25 57.09 -16.59
N LYS A 241 -33.04 56.22 -17.25
CA LYS A 241 -33.92 56.62 -18.36
C LYS A 241 -34.95 57.71 -17.99
N PRO A 242 -35.77 57.58 -16.94
CA PRO A 242 -36.77 58.61 -16.61
C PRO A 242 -36.15 59.92 -16.12
N TYR A 243 -34.97 59.89 -15.47
CA TYR A 243 -34.22 61.11 -15.16
C TYR A 243 -33.68 61.77 -16.43
N MET A 244 -33.12 61.01 -17.37
CA MET A 244 -32.64 61.54 -18.65
C MET A 244 -33.76 62.11 -19.52
N GLU A 245 -34.97 61.54 -19.46
CA GLU A 245 -36.17 62.10 -20.13
C GLU A 245 -36.67 63.38 -19.45
N LYS A 246 -36.65 63.46 -18.11
CA LYS A 246 -36.95 64.71 -17.39
C LYS A 246 -35.93 65.81 -17.67
N VAL A 247 -34.63 65.48 -17.71
CA VAL A 247 -33.56 66.44 -18.04
C VAL A 247 -33.69 66.89 -19.50
N LYS A 248 -33.97 65.99 -20.45
CA LYS A 248 -34.27 66.40 -21.83
C LYS A 248 -35.47 67.35 -21.91
N ASN A 249 -36.56 67.10 -21.17
CA ASN A 249 -37.71 68.00 -21.14
C ASN A 249 -37.44 69.36 -20.46
N ILE A 250 -36.44 69.45 -19.57
CA ILE A 250 -36.01 70.72 -18.97
C ILE A 250 -35.13 71.55 -19.93
N PHE A 251 -34.41 70.89 -20.86
CA PHE A 251 -33.56 71.56 -21.86
C PHE A 251 -34.28 71.87 -23.20
N TYR A 252 -35.58 71.59 -23.32
CA TYR A 252 -36.42 71.94 -24.49
C TYR A 252 -37.43 73.08 -24.21
N PHE A 253 -37.13 73.95 -23.25
CA PHE A 253 -37.71 75.30 -23.13
C PHE A 253 -36.62 76.36 -23.28
#